data_AF-A0AAJ0B6S9-F1
#
_entry.id   AF-A0AAJ0B6S9-F1
#
_cell.length_a   1.000
_cell.length_b   1.000
_cell.length_c   1.000
_cell.angle_alpha   90.00
_cell.angle_beta   90.00
_cell.angle_gamma   90.00
#
_symmetry.space_group_name_H-M   'P 1'
#
loop_
_entity.id
_entity.type
_entity.pdbx_description
1 polymer ?
#
loop_
_entity_poly.entity_id
_entity_poly.type
_entity_poly.pdbx_seq_one_letter_code
_entity_poly.pdbx_strand_id
1 'polypeptide(L)'
;MGSRSADEAQSSCTDLLQKANSAQSSVESALVTVSGAENPAIDNLRFIQIRLQQFAFHSGGLLQLLEEAGSLSQKLLDAVVDVCDPCNDAMDKIVTQLEKIEPEVGVADSRIDLDVLSQYEDLIAAGSKAVIFLAQLTSIDAEEEQESKLDNPEAKQLFDAAKEASRNVLSNRKSVITGEHTQP
;
A
#
# COMPACT_ATOMS: atom_id res chain seq x y z
N MET A 1 24.16 7.45 1.91
CA MET A 1 23.16 6.38 2.06
C MET A 1 23.91 5.09 1.84
N GLY A 2 23.79 4.11 2.76
CA GLY A 2 24.45 2.81 2.61
C GLY A 2 23.71 1.94 1.61
N SER A 3 24.44 1.09 0.90
CA SER A 3 23.89 0.07 -0.01
C SER A 3 22.99 -0.90 0.76
N ARG A 4 21.80 -1.24 0.21
CA ARG A 4 20.85 -2.16 0.84
C ARG A 4 21.19 -3.63 0.58
N SER A 5 21.00 -4.50 1.56
CA SER A 5 21.18 -5.96 1.37
C SER A 5 19.92 -6.64 0.83
N ALA A 6 20.07 -7.88 0.35
CA ALA A 6 18.94 -8.74 -0.01
C ALA A 6 18.01 -8.98 1.19
N ASP A 7 18.57 -9.21 2.38
CA ASP A 7 17.80 -9.37 3.62
C ASP A 7 16.97 -8.13 3.95
N GLU A 8 17.52 -6.92 3.75
CA GLU A 8 16.78 -5.67 3.95
C GLU A 8 15.62 -5.54 2.94
N ALA A 9 15.86 -5.86 1.67
CA ALA A 9 14.82 -5.84 0.64
C ALA A 9 13.71 -6.85 0.91
N GLN A 10 14.07 -8.08 1.31
CA GLN A 10 13.13 -9.13 1.71
C GLN A 10 12.33 -8.73 2.96
N SER A 11 12.99 -8.15 3.98
CA SER A 11 12.31 -7.66 5.18
C SER A 11 11.30 -6.57 4.84
N SER A 12 11.69 -5.57 4.05
CA SER A 12 10.80 -4.48 3.63
C SER A 12 9.59 -5.01 2.84
N CYS A 13 9.80 -5.99 1.95
CA CYS A 13 8.72 -6.63 1.20
C CYS A 13 7.81 -7.50 2.09
N THR A 14 8.38 -8.16 3.10
CA THR A 14 7.64 -8.94 4.10
C THR A 14 6.73 -8.05 4.92
N ASP A 15 7.26 -6.92 5.42
CA ASP A 15 6.48 -5.96 6.20
C ASP A 15 5.35 -5.38 5.37
N LEU A 16 5.63 -4.99 4.11
CA LEU A 16 4.62 -4.49 3.18
C LEU A 16 3.49 -5.49 2.95
N LEU A 17 3.82 -6.77 2.72
CA LEU A 17 2.85 -7.84 2.56
C LEU A 17 1.98 -8.00 3.80
N GLN A 18 2.58 -8.01 4.99
CA GLN A 18 1.86 -8.12 6.25
C GLN A 18 0.91 -6.94 6.43
N LYS A 19 1.37 -5.70 6.19
CA LYS A 19 0.53 -4.51 6.29
C LYS A 19 -0.59 -4.46 5.25
N ALA A 20 -0.36 -4.93 4.02
CA ALA A 20 -1.41 -5.04 3.02
C ALA A 20 -2.52 -6.00 3.47
N ASN A 21 -2.15 -7.15 4.06
CA ASN A 21 -3.13 -8.09 4.64
C ASN A 21 -3.87 -7.49 5.83
N SER A 22 -3.17 -6.80 6.75
CA SER A 22 -3.80 -6.11 7.87
C SER A 22 -4.79 -5.05 7.40
N ALA A 23 -4.41 -4.22 6.42
CA ALA A 23 -5.29 -3.21 5.85
C ALA A 23 -6.54 -3.84 5.24
N GLN A 24 -6.40 -4.98 4.55
CA GLN A 24 -7.55 -5.71 4.00
C GLN A 24 -8.51 -6.14 5.12
N SER A 25 -7.99 -6.71 6.21
CA SER A 25 -8.82 -7.10 7.37
C SER A 25 -9.49 -5.91 8.06
N SER A 26 -8.82 -4.75 8.12
CA SER A 26 -9.42 -3.52 8.65
C SER A 26 -10.56 -3.02 7.75
N VAL A 27 -10.43 -3.11 6.43
CA VAL A 27 -11.51 -2.77 5.47
C VAL A 27 -12.68 -3.73 5.62
N GLU A 28 -12.44 -5.04 5.77
CA GLU A 28 -13.49 -6.03 6.03
C GLU A 28 -14.29 -5.71 7.29
N SER A 29 -13.58 -5.35 8.36
CA SER A 29 -14.20 -4.95 9.64
C SER A 29 -15.01 -3.66 9.50
N ALA A 30 -14.48 -2.67 8.77
CA ALA A 30 -15.19 -1.43 8.46
C ALA A 30 -16.47 -1.70 7.64
N LEU A 31 -16.41 -2.57 6.63
CA LEU A 31 -17.55 -2.97 5.81
C LEU A 31 -18.65 -3.64 6.64
N VAL A 32 -18.31 -4.54 7.56
CA VAL A 32 -19.28 -5.15 8.49
C VAL A 32 -19.96 -4.07 9.32
N THR A 33 -19.19 -3.11 9.84
CA THR A 33 -19.70 -2.01 10.66
C THR A 33 -20.68 -1.11 9.92
N VAL A 34 -20.41 -0.78 8.64
CA VAL A 34 -21.28 0.11 7.85
C VAL A 34 -22.40 -0.60 7.10
N SER A 35 -22.40 -1.94 7.04
CA SER A 35 -23.34 -2.73 6.23
C SER A 35 -24.83 -2.58 6.58
N GLY A 36 -25.14 -2.04 7.76
CA GLY A 36 -26.51 -1.77 8.21
C GLY A 36 -27.06 -0.38 7.84
N ALA A 37 -26.25 0.50 7.24
CA ALA A 37 -26.62 1.88 6.89
C ALA A 37 -26.53 2.12 5.38
N GLU A 38 -27.38 3.00 4.84
CA GLU A 38 -27.20 3.55 3.48
C GLU A 38 -25.96 4.48 3.47
N ASN A 39 -24.76 3.89 3.40
CA ASN A 39 -23.50 4.62 3.44
C ASN A 39 -22.83 4.64 2.04
N PRO A 40 -22.61 5.83 1.45
CA PRO A 40 -22.00 5.95 0.12
C PRO A 40 -20.55 5.45 0.06
N ALA A 41 -19.90 5.20 1.20
CA ALA A 41 -18.54 4.67 1.26
C ALA A 41 -18.46 3.15 1.05
N ILE A 42 -19.57 2.40 1.11
CA ILE A 42 -19.57 0.93 1.01
C ILE A 42 -18.90 0.45 -0.28
N ASP A 43 -19.24 1.04 -1.42
CA ASP A 43 -18.70 0.60 -2.71
C ASP A 43 -17.20 0.91 -2.83
N ASN A 44 -16.76 2.07 -2.32
CA ASN A 44 -15.34 2.43 -2.25
C ASN A 44 -14.57 1.47 -1.34
N LEU A 45 -15.11 1.14 -0.15
CA LEU A 45 -14.49 0.18 0.75
C LEU A 45 -14.40 -1.22 0.13
N ARG A 46 -15.43 -1.70 -0.57
CA ARG A 46 -15.38 -2.97 -1.32
C ARG A 46 -14.31 -2.95 -2.40
N PHE A 47 -14.22 -1.85 -3.14
CA PHE A 47 -13.21 -1.70 -4.16
C PHE A 47 -11.79 -1.70 -3.57
N ILE A 48 -11.57 -0.95 -2.49
CA ILE A 48 -10.31 -0.94 -1.74
C ILE A 48 -9.96 -2.35 -1.24
N GLN A 49 -10.92 -3.11 -0.70
CA GLN A 49 -10.69 -4.48 -0.24
C GLN A 49 -10.13 -5.37 -1.37
N ILE A 50 -10.77 -5.34 -2.55
CA ILE A 50 -10.33 -6.11 -3.72
C ILE A 50 -8.93 -5.68 -4.16
N ARG A 51 -8.66 -4.36 -4.16
CA ARG A 51 -7.36 -3.82 -4.54
C ARG A 51 -6.25 -4.22 -3.55
N LEU A 52 -6.55 -4.23 -2.25
CA LEU A 52 -5.60 -4.69 -1.22
C LEU A 52 -5.28 -6.17 -1.36
N GLN A 53 -6.28 -7.01 -1.69
CA GLN A 53 -6.04 -8.43 -1.97
C GLN A 53 -5.10 -8.61 -3.17
N GLN A 54 -5.30 -7.85 -4.25
CA GLN A 54 -4.40 -7.86 -5.41
C GLN A 54 -3.00 -7.37 -5.04
N PHE A 55 -2.91 -6.30 -4.26
CA PHE A 55 -1.62 -5.74 -3.84
C PHE A 55 -0.84 -6.69 -2.93
N ALA A 56 -1.51 -7.36 -1.99
CA ALA A 56 -0.91 -8.40 -1.16
C ALA A 56 -0.42 -9.57 -2.04
N PHE A 57 -1.21 -10.01 -3.03
CA PHE A 57 -0.78 -11.04 -3.96
C PHE A 57 0.49 -10.64 -4.72
N HIS A 58 0.58 -9.41 -5.24
CA HIS A 58 1.77 -8.91 -5.93
C HIS A 58 2.98 -8.78 -5.01
N SER A 59 2.78 -8.31 -3.77
CA SER A 59 3.85 -8.16 -2.78
C SER A 59 4.40 -9.53 -2.34
N GLY A 60 3.54 -10.53 -2.17
CA GLY A 60 3.96 -11.90 -1.93
C GLY A 60 4.72 -12.52 -3.09
N GLY A 61 4.31 -12.24 -4.33
CA GLY A 61 5.05 -12.65 -5.52
C GLY A 61 6.44 -12.02 -5.62
N LEU A 62 6.57 -10.72 -5.30
CA LEU A 62 7.87 -10.05 -5.23
C LEU A 62 8.76 -10.68 -4.14
N LEU A 63 8.22 -10.93 -2.95
CA LEU A 63 8.97 -11.55 -1.85
C LEU A 63 9.51 -12.92 -2.27
N GLN A 64 8.67 -13.79 -2.84
CA GLN A 64 9.10 -15.10 -3.31
C GLN A 64 10.23 -14.99 -4.34
N LEU A 65 10.10 -14.06 -5.31
CA LEU A 65 11.14 -13.86 -6.31
C LEU A 65 12.45 -13.35 -5.69
N LEU A 66 12.39 -12.51 -4.65
CA LEU A 66 13.59 -12.04 -3.93
C LEU A 66 14.26 -13.16 -3.12
N GLU A 67 13.49 -14.14 -2.63
CA GLU A 67 14.02 -15.32 -1.93
C GLU A 67 14.67 -16.32 -2.88
N GLU A 68 14.13 -16.44 -4.10
CA GLU A 68 14.57 -17.43 -5.11
C GLU A 68 15.64 -16.89 -6.08
N ALA A 69 15.83 -15.56 -6.15
CA ALA A 69 16.74 -14.94 -7.11
C ALA A 69 18.20 -15.37 -6.92
N GLY A 70 18.84 -15.78 -8.01
CA GLY A 70 20.26 -16.15 -8.01
C GLY A 70 21.23 -14.96 -8.02
N SER A 71 20.80 -13.82 -8.56
CA SER A 71 21.59 -12.58 -8.69
C SER A 71 20.67 -11.37 -8.64
N LEU A 72 21.08 -10.35 -7.88
CA LEU A 72 20.33 -9.11 -7.68
C LEU A 72 21.30 -7.94 -7.73
N SER A 73 21.10 -7.05 -8.70
CA SER A 73 21.85 -5.80 -8.77
C SER A 73 21.59 -4.96 -7.52
N GLN A 74 22.62 -4.25 -7.07
CA GLN A 74 22.51 -3.36 -5.91
C GLN A 74 21.40 -2.31 -6.10
N LYS A 75 21.26 -1.81 -7.32
CA LYS A 75 20.24 -0.82 -7.66
C LYS A 75 18.82 -1.36 -7.57
N LEU A 76 18.61 -2.64 -7.87
CA LEU A 76 17.32 -3.30 -7.70
C LEU A 76 16.98 -3.44 -6.21
N LEU A 77 17.93 -3.88 -5.38
CA LEU A 77 17.76 -3.96 -3.93
C LEU A 77 17.39 -2.61 -3.32
N ASP A 78 18.12 -1.56 -3.71
CA ASP A 78 17.85 -0.19 -3.29
C ASP A 78 16.44 0.24 -3.74
N ALA A 79 16.05 -0.04 -4.99
CA ALA A 79 14.74 0.31 -5.53
C ALA A 79 13.58 -0.41 -4.83
N VAL A 80 13.77 -1.68 -4.44
CA VAL A 80 12.77 -2.44 -3.66
C VAL A 80 12.52 -1.74 -2.34
N VAL A 81 13.57 -1.47 -1.56
CA VAL A 81 13.43 -0.82 -0.24
C VAL A 81 12.82 0.59 -0.39
N ASP A 82 13.29 1.36 -1.37
CA ASP A 82 12.82 2.72 -1.65
C ASP A 82 11.33 2.81 -2.01
N VAL A 83 10.75 1.75 -2.56
CA VAL A 83 9.32 1.67 -2.89
C VAL A 83 8.53 1.04 -1.76
N CYS A 84 9.03 -0.06 -1.19
CA CYS A 84 8.32 -0.84 -0.19
C CYS A 84 8.20 -0.09 1.15
N ASP A 85 9.26 0.55 1.66
CA ASP A 85 9.23 1.24 2.95
C ASP A 85 8.16 2.35 2.98
N PRO A 86 8.09 3.29 2.01
CA PRO A 86 7.06 4.33 2.04
C PRO A 86 5.65 3.77 1.87
N CYS A 87 5.47 2.71 1.08
CA CYS A 87 4.16 2.06 0.94
C CYS A 87 3.75 1.38 2.25
N ASN A 88 4.68 0.73 2.94
CA ASN A 88 4.47 0.08 4.23
C ASN A 88 4.00 1.07 5.29
N ASP A 89 4.71 2.19 5.45
CA ASP A 89 4.33 3.27 6.38
C ASP A 89 2.93 3.82 6.09
N ALA A 90 2.61 4.01 4.79
CA ALA A 90 1.31 4.51 4.38
C ALA A 90 0.18 3.49 4.62
N MET A 91 0.44 2.20 4.42
CA MET A 91 -0.50 1.12 4.73
C MET A 91 -0.77 1.02 6.23
N ASP A 92 0.25 1.18 7.08
CA ASP A 92 0.08 1.21 8.54
C ASP A 92 -0.87 2.35 8.98
N LYS A 93 -0.78 3.50 8.32
CA LYS A 93 -1.72 4.59 8.53
C LYS A 93 -3.15 4.23 8.10
N ILE A 94 -3.32 3.52 6.98
CA ILE A 94 -4.63 3.03 6.53
C ILE A 94 -5.25 2.12 7.59
N VAL A 95 -4.49 1.14 8.09
CA VAL A 95 -4.91 0.24 9.19
C VAL A 95 -5.39 1.06 10.37
N THR A 96 -4.54 1.96 10.87
CA THR A 96 -4.82 2.80 12.05
C THR A 96 -6.06 3.68 11.86
N GLN A 97 -6.33 4.16 10.64
CA GLN A 97 -7.49 5.00 10.37
C GLN A 97 -8.77 4.16 10.28
N LEU A 98 -8.73 3.02 9.58
CA LEU A 98 -9.90 2.16 9.42
C LEU A 98 -10.33 1.49 10.73
N GLU A 99 -9.39 1.17 11.62
CA GLU A 99 -9.69 0.66 12.96
C GLU A 99 -10.53 1.61 13.81
N LYS A 100 -10.51 2.92 13.52
CA LYS A 100 -11.35 3.91 14.21
C LYS A 100 -12.82 3.82 13.82
N ILE A 101 -13.15 3.12 12.73
CA ILE A 101 -14.53 2.90 12.28
C ILE A 101 -15.14 1.85 13.22
N GLU A 102 -15.54 2.31 14.41
CA GLU A 102 -16.11 1.48 15.46
C GLU A 102 -17.64 1.37 15.36
N PRO A 103 -18.23 0.22 15.75
CA PRO A 103 -19.68 0.03 15.76
C PRO A 103 -20.44 0.98 16.69
N GLU A 104 -19.81 1.43 17.78
CA GLU A 104 -20.48 2.16 18.87
C GLU A 104 -20.49 3.69 18.66
N VAL A 105 -19.64 4.22 17.76
CA VAL A 105 -19.61 5.64 17.39
C VAL A 105 -20.61 5.87 16.25
N GLY A 106 -21.89 5.70 16.57
CA GLY A 106 -23.05 6.14 15.77
C GLY A 106 -22.79 6.27 14.27
N VAL A 107 -22.86 5.16 13.54
CA VAL A 107 -22.83 5.08 12.06
C VAL A 107 -23.85 6.04 11.40
N ALA A 108 -24.81 6.57 12.16
CA ALA A 108 -25.79 7.56 11.73
C ALA A 108 -25.23 8.98 11.50
N ASP A 109 -24.20 9.42 12.24
CA ASP A 109 -23.68 10.81 12.18
C ASP A 109 -22.23 10.91 11.68
N SER A 110 -21.49 9.80 11.70
CA SER A 110 -20.09 9.70 11.25
C SER A 110 -20.02 9.39 9.75
N ARG A 111 -19.81 10.41 8.91
CA ARG A 111 -19.62 10.21 7.47
C ARG A 111 -18.18 9.76 7.21
N ILE A 112 -17.99 8.67 6.45
CA ILE A 112 -16.66 8.30 5.97
C ILE A 112 -16.25 9.31 4.88
N ASP A 113 -15.04 9.87 5.00
CA ASP A 113 -14.51 10.83 4.03
C ASP A 113 -14.06 10.10 2.75
N LEU A 114 -14.78 10.35 1.66
CA LEU A 114 -14.49 9.73 0.35
C LEU A 114 -13.17 10.23 -0.26
N ASP A 115 -12.72 11.45 0.06
CA ASP A 115 -11.42 11.95 -0.40
C ASP A 115 -10.29 11.12 0.23
N VAL A 116 -10.46 10.72 1.50
CA VAL A 116 -9.50 9.86 2.20
C VAL A 116 -9.47 8.48 1.56
N LEU A 117 -10.63 7.89 1.25
CA LEU A 117 -10.71 6.61 0.56
C LEU A 117 -10.08 6.66 -0.84
N SER A 118 -10.31 7.72 -1.60
CA SER A 118 -9.68 7.93 -2.92
C SER A 118 -8.15 7.93 -2.83
N GLN A 119 -7.56 8.54 -1.79
CA GLN A 119 -6.12 8.52 -1.59
C GLN A 119 -5.59 7.11 -1.28
N TYR A 120 -6.38 6.29 -0.57
CA TYR A 120 -6.01 4.89 -0.31
C TYR A 120 -6.00 4.10 -1.61
N GLU A 121 -7.00 4.29 -2.47
CA GLU A 121 -7.05 3.67 -3.79
C GLU A 121 -5.86 4.05 -4.67
N ASP A 122 -5.50 5.34 -4.71
CA ASP A 122 -4.35 5.83 -5.46
C ASP A 122 -3.04 5.20 -4.99
N LEU A 123 -2.84 5.09 -3.66
CA LEU A 123 -1.69 4.40 -3.07
C LEU A 123 -1.64 2.94 -3.52
N ILE A 124 -2.73 2.20 -3.35
CA ILE A 124 -2.76 0.76 -3.66
C ILE A 124 -2.50 0.54 -5.15
N ALA A 125 -3.08 1.39 -6.02
CA ALA A 125 -2.90 1.30 -7.46
C ALA A 125 -1.47 1.63 -7.91
N ALA A 126 -0.88 2.72 -7.40
CA ALA A 126 0.49 3.12 -7.73
C ALA A 126 1.52 2.12 -7.17
N GLY A 127 1.35 1.73 -5.90
CA GLY A 127 2.17 0.72 -5.24
C GLY A 127 2.14 -0.62 -5.97
N SER A 128 0.95 -1.09 -6.38
CA SER A 128 0.81 -2.34 -7.14
C SER A 128 1.60 -2.31 -8.44
N LYS A 129 1.53 -1.22 -9.21
CA LYS A 129 2.28 -1.09 -10.46
C LYS A 129 3.79 -1.13 -10.23
N ALA A 130 4.27 -0.45 -9.19
CA ALA A 130 5.69 -0.44 -8.84
C ALA A 130 6.16 -1.83 -8.38
N VAL A 131 5.41 -2.52 -7.53
CA VAL A 131 5.71 -3.88 -7.05
C VAL A 131 5.72 -4.89 -8.20
N ILE A 132 4.75 -4.83 -9.11
CA ILE A 132 4.73 -5.69 -10.31
C ILE A 132 5.97 -5.47 -11.16
N PHE A 133 6.36 -4.21 -11.37
CA PHE A 133 7.57 -3.89 -12.13
C PHE A 133 8.84 -4.41 -11.45
N LEU A 134 8.96 -4.23 -10.13
CA LEU A 134 10.08 -4.78 -9.36
C LEU A 134 10.13 -6.31 -9.47
N ALA A 135 9.00 -7.01 -9.35
CA ALA A 135 8.93 -8.46 -9.52
C ALA A 135 9.41 -8.91 -10.92
N GLN A 136 9.02 -8.18 -11.97
CA GLN A 136 9.50 -8.44 -13.33
C GLN A 136 11.03 -8.28 -13.44
N LEU A 137 11.62 -7.30 -12.75
CA LEU A 137 13.07 -7.11 -12.73
C LEU A 137 13.79 -8.20 -11.94
N THR A 138 13.25 -8.61 -10.79
CA THR A 138 13.80 -9.70 -9.98
C THR A 138 13.84 -11.02 -10.74
N SER A 139 12.96 -11.19 -11.73
CA SER A 139 12.93 -12.37 -12.60
C SER A 139 13.98 -12.35 -13.73
N ILE A 140 14.82 -11.30 -13.82
CA ILE A 140 15.89 -11.17 -14.82
C ILE A 140 17.20 -11.59 -14.18
N ASP A 141 17.89 -12.58 -14.72
CA ASP A 141 19.14 -13.10 -14.13
C ASP A 141 20.34 -12.12 -14.28
N ALA A 142 20.35 -11.31 -15.34
CA ALA A 142 21.47 -10.41 -15.62
C ALA A 142 21.36 -9.08 -14.87
N GLU A 143 22.28 -8.82 -13.94
CA GLU A 143 22.31 -7.61 -13.12
C GLU A 143 22.38 -6.33 -13.98
N GLU A 144 23.16 -6.31 -15.06
CA GLU A 144 23.28 -5.14 -15.94
C GLU A 144 21.96 -4.84 -16.68
N GLU A 145 21.17 -5.87 -16.99
CA GLU A 145 19.86 -5.68 -17.62
C GLU A 145 18.83 -5.14 -16.61
N GLN A 146 18.86 -5.62 -15.35
CA GLN A 146 18.06 -5.04 -14.27
C GLN A 146 18.37 -3.55 -14.12
N GLU A 147 19.65 -3.18 -14.05
CA GLU A 147 20.10 -1.80 -13.90
C GLU A 147 19.68 -0.91 -15.07
N SER A 148 19.85 -1.42 -16.30
CA SER A 148 19.45 -0.70 -17.52
C SER A 148 17.94 -0.44 -17.58
N LYS A 149 17.11 -1.36 -17.09
CA LYS A 149 15.65 -1.15 -17.04
C LYS A 149 15.26 -0.18 -15.93
N LEU A 150 16.00 -0.16 -14.81
CA LEU A 150 15.83 0.83 -13.73
C LEU A 150 16.23 2.24 -14.16
N ASP A 151 17.13 2.41 -15.14
CA ASP A 151 17.48 3.72 -15.72
C ASP A 151 16.40 4.28 -16.66
N ASN A 152 15.41 3.48 -17.05
CA ASN A 152 14.34 3.95 -17.93
C ASN A 152 13.50 5.03 -17.21
N PRO A 153 13.21 6.17 -17.86
CA PRO A 153 12.32 7.20 -17.33
C PRO A 153 10.95 6.67 -16.88
N GLU A 154 10.41 5.64 -17.52
CA GLU A 154 9.16 4.99 -17.14
C GLU A 154 9.26 4.32 -15.77
N ALA A 155 10.38 3.65 -15.47
CA ALA A 155 10.62 3.05 -14.15
C ALA A 155 10.63 4.13 -13.06
N LYS A 156 11.31 5.25 -13.32
CA LYS A 156 11.31 6.39 -12.41
C LYS A 156 9.91 6.96 -12.19
N GLN A 157 9.10 7.11 -13.24
CA GLN A 157 7.72 7.60 -13.12
C GLN A 157 6.86 6.67 -12.25
N LEU A 158 7.02 5.35 -12.38
CA LEU A 158 6.30 4.38 -11.55
C LEU A 158 6.67 4.54 -10.07
N PHE A 159 7.96 4.66 -9.75
CA PHE A 159 8.43 4.78 -8.38
C PHE A 159 8.09 6.13 -7.77
N ASP A 160 8.22 7.23 -8.53
CA ASP A 160 7.84 8.57 -8.09
C ASP A 160 6.33 8.63 -7.79
N ALA A 161 5.48 8.01 -8.62
CA ALA A 161 4.05 7.93 -8.38
C ALA A 161 3.69 7.15 -7.11
N ALA A 162 4.35 6.00 -6.86
CA ALA A 162 4.16 5.24 -5.63
C ALA A 162 4.59 6.06 -4.39
N LYS A 163 5.77 6.67 -4.43
CA LYS A 163 6.29 7.54 -3.36
C LYS A 163 5.39 8.75 -3.10
N GLU A 164 4.86 9.37 -4.14
CA GLU A 164 3.93 10.49 -4.04
C GLU A 164 2.60 10.08 -3.40
N ALA A 165 2.00 8.97 -3.85
CA ALA A 165 0.77 8.46 -3.28
C ALA A 165 0.93 8.09 -1.80
N SER A 166 2.05 7.45 -1.42
CA SER A 166 2.40 7.19 -0.02
C SER A 166 2.49 8.47 0.80
N ARG A 167 3.16 9.50 0.26
CA ARG A 167 3.27 10.81 0.92
C ARG A 167 1.91 11.49 1.10
N ASN A 168 1.02 11.37 0.12
CA ASN A 168 -0.33 11.95 0.21
C ASN A 168 -1.11 11.30 1.35
N VAL A 169 -1.11 9.97 1.44
CA VAL A 169 -1.72 9.24 2.56
C VAL A 169 -1.09 9.66 3.89
N LEU A 170 0.24 9.67 4.00
CA LEU A 170 0.97 10.00 5.23
C LEU A 170 0.76 11.45 5.70
N SER A 171 0.70 12.40 4.77
CA SER A 171 0.50 13.83 5.08
C SER A 171 -0.95 14.21 5.35
N ASN A 172 -1.90 13.35 4.97
CA ASN A 172 -3.32 13.62 5.19
C ASN A 172 -3.64 13.76 6.67
N ARG A 173 -4.03 14.97 7.10
CA ARG A 173 -4.43 15.24 8.49
C ARG A 173 -5.89 14.94 8.77
N LYS A 174 -6.70 14.72 7.72
CA LYS A 174 -8.10 14.37 7.87
C LYS A 174 -8.22 12.97 8.47
N SER A 175 -9.19 12.83 9.36
CA SER A 175 -9.65 11.52 9.83
C SER A 175 -10.46 10.86 8.73
N VAL A 176 -10.40 9.54 8.60
CA VAL A 176 -11.30 8.79 7.71
C VAL A 176 -12.77 8.93 8.13
N ILE A 177 -13.01 9.31 9.38
CA ILE A 177 -14.33 9.64 9.93
C ILE A 177 -14.48 11.16 10.01
N THR A 178 -15.56 11.68 9.42
CA THR A 178 -16.00 13.08 9.51
C THR A 178 -17.28 13.17 10.33
N GLY A 179 -17.19 13.83 11.48
CA GLY A 179 -18.31 14.11 12.38
C GLY A 179 -17.82 14.85 13.63
N GLU A 180 -18.40 16.01 13.92
CA GLU A 180 -18.14 16.68 15.20
C GLU A 180 -18.89 15.95 16.30
N HIS A 181 -18.18 15.43 17.31
CA HIS A 181 -18.80 15.12 18.59
C HIS A 181 -19.18 16.44 19.27
N THR A 182 -20.34 17.02 18.94
CA THR A 182 -21.03 17.90 19.87
C THR A 182 -21.62 17.04 20.98
N GLN A 183 -20.85 16.83 22.06
CA GLN A 183 -21.42 16.33 23.31
C GLN A 183 -22.41 17.37 23.87
N PRO A 184 -23.57 16.95 24.40
CA PRO A 184 -24.54 17.83 25.06
C PRO A 184 -24.04 18.39 26.40
#